data_AF-A0A2A8HLP0-F1
#
_entry.id   AF-A0A2A8HLP0-F1
#
_cell.length_a   1.000
_cell.length_b   1.000
_cell.length_c   1.000
_cell.angle_alpha   90.00
_cell.angle_beta   90.00
_cell.angle_gamma   90.00
#
_symmetry.space_group_name_H-M   'P 1'
#
loop_
_entity.id
_entity.type
_entity.pdbx_description
1 polymer ?
#
loop_
_entity_poly.entity_id
_entity_poly.type
_entity_poly.pdbx_seq_one_letter_code
_entity_poly.pdbx_strand_id
1 'polypeptide(L)'
;KKILDRLLVSTFMGIWLFGKDKISPKFRAFCMWMVALGTNISALWIITANGFMQNPVGYVVRNGRAELNDFWAFVTNPYAWNMFFHTVISCYIVGAFFVMAISAYHLLRKNEVEFFKKSFKFGLMLGLFAATITPFMGHQSGVSAAKYQPAKGAAMEAVWETGKGQGFSIIQIPDVKNEKNFELLTIPKLGSFFYTNSFDGEIVGLKDIPKKDRPNVNLVYYSFRLMVALGMFFMALTWFGFYLNRKGKLENSKRYLKITMWSVLLPYIAINAGWIVAEVGRQPWTVYKLMRTAESVSPISVPQIWFSLISLILFYTLLLIADVYLMLKFAKKGPSALEEPATEGGTAHVS
;
A
#
# COMPACT_ATOMS: atom_id res chain seq x y z
N LYS A 1 21.42 -11.26 -2.57
CA LYS A 1 19.99 -11.67 -2.60
C LYS A 1 19.11 -10.77 -3.47
N LYS A 2 19.22 -9.41 -3.39
CA LYS A 2 18.54 -8.41 -4.27
C LYS A 2 18.79 -8.53 -5.81
N ILE A 3 19.61 -9.49 -6.24
CA ILE A 3 19.98 -9.68 -7.64
C ILE A 3 19.04 -10.69 -8.32
N LEU A 4 18.60 -11.73 -7.59
CA LEU A 4 17.88 -12.85 -8.19
C LEU A 4 16.44 -12.50 -8.57
N ASP A 5 15.73 -11.78 -7.70
CA ASP A 5 14.37 -11.29 -7.93
C ASP A 5 14.33 -10.25 -9.06
N ARG A 6 15.29 -9.32 -9.07
CA ARG A 6 15.41 -8.32 -10.13
C ARG A 6 15.72 -8.96 -11.48
N LEU A 7 16.62 -9.95 -11.50
CA LEU A 7 16.96 -10.71 -12.71
C LEU A 7 15.73 -11.45 -13.25
N LEU A 8 14.94 -12.05 -12.38
CA LEU A 8 13.72 -12.77 -12.75
C LEU A 8 12.69 -11.81 -13.35
N VAL A 9 12.43 -10.67 -12.70
CA VAL A 9 11.51 -9.64 -13.23
C VAL A 9 11.99 -9.09 -14.56
N SER A 10 13.24 -8.63 -14.66
CA SER A 10 13.76 -7.97 -15.86
C SER A 10 13.85 -8.93 -17.05
N THR A 11 14.27 -10.17 -16.82
CA THR A 11 14.44 -11.17 -17.88
C THR A 11 13.10 -11.60 -18.45
N PHE A 12 12.16 -12.01 -17.60
CA PHE A 12 10.85 -12.47 -18.08
C PHE A 12 9.99 -11.32 -18.62
N MET A 13 10.14 -10.10 -18.12
CA MET A 13 9.52 -8.92 -18.71
C MET A 13 10.06 -8.65 -20.13
N GLY A 14 11.38 -8.72 -20.33
CA GLY A 14 11.99 -8.57 -21.66
C GLY A 14 11.50 -9.62 -22.66
N ILE A 15 11.47 -10.89 -22.24
CA ILE A 15 10.94 -11.99 -23.05
C ILE A 15 9.47 -11.75 -23.40
N TRP A 16 8.66 -11.30 -22.45
CA TRP A 16 7.24 -11.03 -22.69
C TRP A 16 7.01 -9.87 -23.67
N LEU A 17 7.77 -8.78 -23.52
CA LEU A 17 7.67 -7.58 -24.37
C LEU A 17 8.09 -7.85 -25.81
N PHE A 18 9.26 -8.48 -26.02
CA PHE A 18 9.83 -8.69 -27.35
C PHE A 18 9.43 -10.03 -28.00
N GLY A 19 8.73 -10.88 -27.26
CA GLY A 19 8.34 -12.23 -27.69
C GLY A 19 6.96 -12.35 -28.32
N LYS A 20 6.22 -11.24 -28.53
CA LYS A 20 4.79 -11.27 -28.93
C LYS A 20 4.46 -12.29 -30.03
N ASP A 21 5.28 -12.30 -31.08
CA ASP A 21 5.11 -13.14 -32.28
C ASP A 21 6.19 -14.22 -32.42
N LYS A 22 7.04 -14.39 -31.39
CA LYS A 22 8.20 -15.32 -31.39
C LYS A 22 8.05 -16.50 -30.44
N ILE A 23 7.12 -16.43 -29.48
CA ILE A 23 6.91 -17.46 -28.46
C ILE A 23 5.42 -17.78 -28.29
N SER A 24 5.15 -19.01 -27.83
CA SER A 24 3.77 -19.49 -27.66
C SER A 24 2.98 -18.66 -26.63
N PRO A 25 1.65 -18.51 -26.80
CA PRO A 25 0.80 -17.80 -25.83
C PRO A 25 0.91 -18.35 -24.40
N LYS A 26 1.08 -19.68 -24.25
CA LYS A 26 1.27 -20.33 -22.94
C LYS A 26 2.58 -19.88 -22.29
N PHE A 27 3.66 -19.82 -23.06
CA PHE A 27 4.95 -19.36 -22.54
C PHE A 27 4.93 -17.87 -22.20
N ARG A 28 4.22 -17.03 -22.97
CA ARG A 28 3.98 -15.63 -22.64
C ARG A 28 3.24 -15.47 -21.31
N ALA A 29 2.20 -16.27 -21.07
CA ALA A 29 1.50 -16.27 -19.79
C ALA A 29 2.41 -16.70 -18.63
N PHE A 30 3.24 -17.74 -18.83
CA PHE A 30 4.25 -18.16 -17.87
C PHE A 30 5.23 -17.02 -17.53
N CYS A 31 5.71 -16.26 -18.52
CA CYS A 31 6.59 -15.11 -18.29
C CYS A 31 5.93 -14.08 -17.34
N MET A 32 4.64 -13.78 -17.51
CA MET A 32 3.95 -12.85 -16.62
C MET A 32 3.76 -13.39 -15.20
N TRP A 33 3.53 -14.70 -15.06
CA TRP A 33 3.53 -15.35 -13.73
C TRP A 33 4.89 -15.24 -13.04
N MET A 34 5.97 -15.42 -13.79
CA MET A 34 7.32 -15.23 -13.27
C MET A 34 7.57 -13.79 -12.85
N VAL A 35 7.19 -12.80 -13.67
CA VAL A 35 7.27 -11.37 -13.30
C VAL A 35 6.50 -11.08 -12.00
N ALA A 36 5.27 -11.61 -11.87
CA ALA A 36 4.47 -11.44 -10.66
C ALA A 36 5.11 -12.10 -9.43
N LEU A 37 5.66 -13.31 -9.59
CA LEU A 37 6.39 -14.02 -8.53
C LEU A 37 7.65 -13.25 -8.10
N GLY A 38 8.47 -12.81 -9.05
CA GLY A 38 9.68 -12.05 -8.79
C GLY A 38 9.39 -10.73 -8.06
N THR A 39 8.32 -10.04 -8.45
CA THR A 39 7.86 -8.80 -7.79
C THR A 39 7.47 -9.07 -6.32
N ASN A 40 6.76 -10.16 -6.05
CA ASN A 40 6.37 -10.54 -4.68
C ASN A 40 7.57 -11.00 -3.84
N ILE A 41 8.53 -11.73 -4.41
CA ILE A 41 9.77 -12.11 -3.72
C ILE A 41 10.60 -10.87 -3.39
N SER A 42 10.63 -9.88 -4.29
CA SER A 42 11.32 -8.60 -4.05
C SER A 42 10.69 -7.86 -2.87
N ALA A 43 9.35 -7.74 -2.87
CA ALA A 43 8.59 -7.15 -1.78
C ALA A 43 8.85 -7.89 -0.46
N LEU A 44 8.87 -9.23 -0.47
CA LEU A 44 9.16 -10.03 0.73
C LEU A 44 10.49 -9.62 1.37
N TRP A 45 11.59 -9.59 0.61
CA TRP A 45 12.90 -9.29 1.20
C TRP A 45 13.02 -7.84 1.69
N ILE A 46 12.43 -6.88 0.99
CA ILE A 46 12.43 -5.48 1.43
C ILE A 46 11.57 -5.30 2.68
N ILE A 47 10.41 -5.94 2.74
CA ILE A 47 9.52 -5.88 3.90
C ILE A 47 10.08 -6.68 5.08
N THR A 48 10.80 -7.78 4.86
CA THR A 48 11.53 -8.46 5.96
C THR A 48 12.57 -7.54 6.59
N ALA A 49 13.32 -6.78 5.78
CA ALA A 49 14.26 -5.80 6.32
C ALA A 49 13.54 -4.70 7.12
N ASN A 50 12.43 -4.15 6.62
CA ASN A 50 11.64 -3.18 7.38
C ASN A 50 11.02 -3.79 8.65
N GLY A 51 10.49 -5.00 8.55
CA GLY A 51 9.92 -5.74 9.68
C GLY A 51 10.93 -5.99 10.79
N PHE A 52 12.21 -6.22 10.44
CA PHE A 52 13.30 -6.21 11.42
C PHE A 52 13.50 -4.82 12.06
N MET A 53 13.48 -3.74 11.29
CA MET A 53 13.57 -2.38 11.86
C MET A 53 12.41 -2.08 12.82
N GLN A 54 11.24 -2.65 12.57
CA GLN A 54 10.04 -2.49 13.40
C GLN A 54 10.05 -3.42 14.64
N ASN A 55 10.45 -4.67 14.49
CA ASN A 55 10.49 -5.67 15.54
C ASN A 55 11.80 -6.48 15.40
N PRO A 56 12.92 -6.00 15.96
CA PRO A 56 14.21 -6.65 15.79
C PRO A 56 14.23 -8.02 16.48
N VAL A 57 14.53 -9.07 15.71
CA VAL A 57 14.64 -10.46 16.20
C VAL A 57 15.78 -11.17 15.48
N GLY A 58 16.30 -12.26 16.07
CA GLY A 58 17.36 -13.08 15.46
C GLY A 58 18.73 -12.40 15.39
N TYR A 59 19.01 -11.40 16.24
CA TYR A 59 20.28 -10.68 16.27
C TYR A 59 20.97 -10.81 17.63
N VAL A 60 22.27 -10.56 17.65
CA VAL A 60 23.10 -10.37 18.86
C VAL A 60 23.86 -9.05 18.71
N VAL A 61 24.03 -8.29 19.80
CA VAL A 61 24.87 -7.10 19.78
C VAL A 61 26.31 -7.50 20.11
N ARG A 62 27.23 -7.28 19.17
CA ARG A 62 28.66 -7.48 19.37
C ARG A 62 29.39 -6.22 18.93
N ASN A 63 30.30 -5.72 19.76
CA ASN A 63 31.08 -4.51 19.48
C ASN A 63 30.23 -3.30 19.05
N GLY A 64 29.07 -3.11 19.70
CA GLY A 64 28.15 -2.01 19.38
C GLY A 64 27.40 -2.15 18.05
N ARG A 65 27.46 -3.32 17.38
CA ARG A 65 26.75 -3.59 16.13
C ARG A 65 25.78 -4.75 16.30
N ALA A 66 24.61 -4.65 15.67
CA ALA A 66 23.68 -5.77 15.57
C ALA A 66 24.20 -6.73 14.48
N GLU A 67 24.58 -7.94 14.90
CA GLU A 67 24.97 -9.04 14.02
C GLU A 67 23.84 -10.08 13.95
N LEU A 68 23.63 -10.66 12.77
CA LEU A 68 22.66 -11.73 12.58
C LEU A 68 23.14 -12.98 13.34
N ASN A 69 22.30 -13.50 14.23
CA ASN A 69 22.58 -14.71 15.00
C ASN A 69 21.68 -15.89 14.56
N ASP A 70 20.40 -15.60 14.29
CA ASP A 70 19.43 -16.60 13.85
C ASP A 70 18.70 -16.09 12.60
N PHE A 71 19.07 -16.67 11.46
CA PHE A 71 18.47 -16.36 10.17
C PHE A 71 16.99 -16.75 10.09
N TRP A 72 16.60 -17.86 10.72
CA TRP A 72 15.22 -18.32 10.66
C TRP A 72 14.32 -17.43 11.50
N ALA A 73 14.72 -17.04 12.70
CA ALA A 73 13.99 -16.05 13.50
C ALA A 73 13.82 -14.72 12.75
N PHE A 74 14.84 -14.27 12.01
CA PHE A 74 14.76 -13.07 11.19
C PHE A 74 13.74 -13.20 10.05
N VAL A 75 13.76 -14.32 9.30
CA VAL A 75 12.86 -14.54 8.15
C VAL A 75 11.43 -14.85 8.59
N THR A 76 11.22 -15.56 9.70
CA THR A 76 9.89 -15.95 10.21
C THR A 76 9.31 -14.92 11.17
N ASN A 77 9.92 -13.73 11.28
CA ASN A 77 9.44 -12.63 12.11
C ASN A 77 7.93 -12.34 11.84
N PRO A 78 7.04 -12.58 12.80
CA PRO A 78 5.59 -12.47 12.57
C PRO A 78 5.17 -11.03 12.23
N TYR A 79 5.89 -10.02 12.72
CA TYR A 79 5.65 -8.63 12.37
C TYR A 79 5.93 -8.38 10.87
N ALA A 80 7.03 -8.94 10.35
CA ALA A 80 7.41 -8.80 8.95
C ALA A 80 6.40 -9.48 8.02
N TRP A 81 5.92 -10.68 8.37
CA TRP A 81 4.94 -11.40 7.56
C TRP A 81 3.59 -10.69 7.51
N ASN A 82 3.11 -10.20 8.65
CA ASN A 82 1.88 -9.40 8.71
C ASN A 82 2.00 -8.15 7.81
N MET A 83 3.11 -7.43 7.95
CA MET A 83 3.40 -6.25 7.12
C MET A 83 3.50 -6.61 5.62
N PHE A 84 4.16 -7.72 5.28
CA PHE A 84 4.32 -8.18 3.90
C PHE A 84 2.96 -8.41 3.25
N PHE A 85 2.13 -9.24 3.89
CA PHE A 85 0.84 -9.58 3.34
C PHE A 85 -0.07 -8.33 3.26
N HIS A 86 -0.12 -7.50 4.31
CA HIS A 86 -0.91 -6.26 4.28
C HIS A 86 -0.47 -5.32 3.15
N THR A 87 0.85 -5.19 2.93
CA THR A 87 1.42 -4.33 1.88
C THR A 87 1.08 -4.86 0.49
N VAL A 88 1.31 -6.15 0.23
CA VAL A 88 1.08 -6.77 -1.08
C VAL A 88 -0.40 -6.71 -1.47
N ILE A 89 -1.31 -7.05 -0.55
CA ILE A 89 -2.75 -6.99 -0.83
C ILE A 89 -3.20 -5.53 -1.04
N SER A 90 -2.64 -4.57 -0.29
CA SER A 90 -2.92 -3.14 -0.52
C SER A 90 -2.44 -2.67 -1.89
N CYS A 91 -1.29 -3.15 -2.38
CA CYS A 91 -0.83 -2.87 -3.75
C CYS A 91 -1.79 -3.42 -4.83
N TYR A 92 -2.47 -4.54 -4.56
CA TYR A 92 -3.50 -5.05 -5.49
C TYR A 92 -4.71 -4.10 -5.58
N ILE A 93 -5.06 -3.39 -4.51
CA ILE A 93 -6.09 -2.33 -4.58
C ILE A 93 -5.65 -1.23 -5.53
N VAL A 94 -4.38 -0.78 -5.44
CA VAL A 94 -3.84 0.26 -6.35
C VAL A 94 -3.95 -0.18 -7.81
N GLY A 95 -3.47 -1.39 -8.14
CA GLY A 95 -3.54 -1.93 -9.50
C GLY A 95 -4.97 -2.12 -9.99
N ALA A 96 -5.86 -2.66 -9.14
CA ALA A 96 -7.27 -2.86 -9.47
C ALA A 96 -7.97 -1.54 -9.80
N PHE A 97 -7.82 -0.53 -8.94
CA PHE A 97 -8.44 0.78 -9.13
C PHE A 97 -7.88 1.53 -10.32
N PHE A 98 -6.58 1.36 -10.63
CA PHE A 98 -5.99 1.91 -11.85
C PHE A 98 -6.66 1.34 -13.10
N VAL A 99 -6.76 0.01 -13.21
CA VAL A 99 -7.41 -0.67 -14.34
C VAL A 99 -8.90 -0.31 -14.42
N MET A 100 -9.60 -0.29 -13.28
CA MET A 100 -11.01 0.07 -13.20
C MET A 100 -11.25 1.53 -13.60
N ALA A 101 -10.39 2.47 -13.21
CA ALA A 101 -10.54 3.88 -13.52
C ALA A 101 -10.36 4.16 -15.01
N ILE A 102 -9.34 3.58 -15.65
CA ILE A 102 -9.14 3.67 -17.11
C ILE A 102 -10.32 3.04 -17.83
N SER A 103 -10.75 1.84 -17.39
CA SER A 103 -11.90 1.17 -18.00
C SER A 103 -13.19 2.00 -17.85
N ALA A 104 -13.42 2.62 -16.70
CA ALA A 104 -14.55 3.50 -16.48
C ALA A 104 -14.53 4.73 -17.39
N TYR A 105 -13.36 5.33 -17.62
CA TYR A 105 -13.19 6.46 -18.53
C TYR A 105 -13.66 6.12 -19.97
N HIS A 106 -13.30 4.94 -20.48
CA HIS A 106 -13.71 4.50 -21.82
C HIS A 106 -15.18 4.08 -21.88
N LEU A 107 -15.68 3.37 -20.86
CA LEU A 107 -17.09 2.97 -20.78
C LEU A 107 -18.02 4.20 -20.72
N LEU A 108 -17.65 5.25 -19.98
CA LEU A 108 -18.40 6.52 -19.96
C LEU A 108 -18.47 7.21 -21.32
N ARG A 109 -17.48 6.98 -22.19
CA ARG A 109 -17.39 7.52 -23.55
C ARG A 109 -17.91 6.57 -24.62
N LYS A 110 -18.40 5.38 -24.24
CA LYS A 110 -18.82 4.31 -25.16
C LYS A 110 -17.72 3.90 -26.16
N ASN A 111 -16.46 3.94 -25.72
CA ASN A 111 -15.30 3.57 -26.55
C ASN A 111 -14.87 2.13 -26.25
N GLU A 112 -14.73 1.28 -27.27
CA GLU A 112 -14.27 -0.12 -27.17
C GLU A 112 -14.94 -0.89 -26.01
N VAL A 113 -16.28 -0.81 -25.96
CA VAL A 113 -17.08 -1.21 -24.78
C VAL A 113 -16.81 -2.65 -24.34
N GLU A 114 -16.75 -3.59 -25.28
CA GLU A 114 -16.54 -5.01 -24.97
C GLU A 114 -15.17 -5.27 -24.32
N PHE A 115 -14.12 -4.58 -24.78
CA PHE A 115 -12.78 -4.68 -24.21
C PHE A 115 -12.74 -4.12 -22.80
N PHE A 116 -13.24 -2.89 -22.61
CA PHE A 116 -13.16 -2.23 -21.31
C PHE A 116 -14.14 -2.80 -20.29
N LYS A 117 -15.23 -3.42 -20.72
CA LYS A 117 -16.14 -4.18 -19.84
C LYS A 117 -15.46 -5.42 -19.27
N LYS A 118 -14.71 -6.16 -20.08
CA LYS A 118 -13.90 -7.30 -19.61
C LYS A 118 -12.78 -6.83 -18.68
N SER A 119 -12.05 -5.78 -19.07
CA SER A 119 -10.98 -5.20 -18.26
C SER A 119 -11.47 -4.70 -16.90
N PHE A 120 -12.61 -4.00 -16.88
CA PHE A 120 -13.23 -3.54 -15.65
C PHE A 120 -13.60 -4.70 -14.73
N LYS A 121 -14.15 -5.80 -15.27
CA LYS A 121 -14.51 -6.99 -14.48
C LYS A 121 -13.29 -7.62 -13.82
N PHE A 122 -12.16 -7.76 -14.52
CA PHE A 122 -10.94 -8.29 -13.91
C PHE A 122 -10.42 -7.39 -12.79
N GLY A 123 -10.36 -6.07 -13.03
CA GLY A 123 -9.98 -5.10 -12.00
C GLY A 123 -10.92 -5.14 -10.80
N LEU A 124 -12.23 -5.21 -11.04
CA LEU A 124 -13.26 -5.30 -10.00
C LEU A 124 -13.11 -6.56 -9.14
N MET A 125 -12.85 -7.72 -9.75
CA MET A 125 -12.69 -8.96 -8.98
C MET A 125 -11.42 -8.94 -8.12
N LEU A 126 -10.30 -8.44 -8.66
CA LEU A 126 -9.08 -8.28 -7.89
C LEU A 126 -9.26 -7.26 -6.76
N GLY A 127 -9.88 -6.12 -7.05
CA GLY A 127 -10.18 -5.07 -6.08
C GLY A 127 -11.13 -5.54 -5.00
N LEU A 128 -12.17 -6.31 -5.34
CA LEU A 128 -13.12 -6.90 -4.39
C LEU A 128 -12.41 -7.86 -3.44
N PHE A 129 -11.58 -8.77 -3.97
CA PHE A 129 -10.78 -9.68 -3.16
C PHE A 129 -9.85 -8.91 -2.21
N ALA A 130 -9.06 -7.98 -2.75
CA ALA A 130 -8.08 -7.23 -1.98
C ALA A 130 -8.75 -6.35 -0.91
N ALA A 131 -9.72 -5.52 -1.31
CA ALA A 131 -10.41 -4.59 -0.40
C ALA A 131 -11.26 -5.29 0.67
N THR A 132 -11.69 -6.54 0.44
CA THR A 132 -12.38 -7.34 1.46
C THR A 132 -11.40 -7.90 2.50
N ILE A 133 -10.21 -8.34 2.07
CA ILE A 133 -9.24 -8.98 2.97
C ILE A 133 -8.40 -7.94 3.74
N THR A 134 -8.06 -6.81 3.12
CA THR A 134 -7.20 -5.77 3.71
C THR A 134 -7.63 -5.33 5.12
N PRO A 135 -8.92 -5.10 5.43
CA PRO A 135 -9.34 -4.71 6.79
C PRO A 135 -8.97 -5.74 7.86
N PHE A 136 -9.09 -7.03 7.58
CA PHE A 136 -8.71 -8.10 8.53
C PHE A 136 -7.20 -8.11 8.80
N MET A 137 -6.41 -7.90 7.76
CA MET A 137 -4.95 -7.79 7.87
C MET A 137 -4.53 -6.51 8.59
N GLY A 138 -5.26 -5.42 8.34
CA GLY A 138 -5.07 -4.13 9.01
C GLY A 138 -5.37 -4.21 10.50
N HIS A 139 -6.46 -4.90 10.86
CA HIS A 139 -6.79 -5.22 12.25
C HIS A 139 -5.65 -6.00 12.92
N GLN A 140 -5.17 -7.07 12.29
CA GLN A 140 -4.04 -7.84 12.81
C GLN A 140 -2.75 -7.00 12.92
N SER A 141 -2.52 -6.07 11.98
CA SER A 141 -1.42 -5.10 12.03
C SER A 141 -1.56 -4.13 13.21
N GLY A 142 -2.77 -3.64 13.49
CA GLY A 142 -3.07 -2.77 14.63
C GLY A 142 -2.82 -3.47 15.96
N VAL A 143 -3.30 -4.70 16.13
CA VAL A 143 -3.03 -5.54 17.31
C VAL A 143 -1.54 -5.80 17.47
N SER A 144 -0.84 -6.12 16.38
CA SER A 144 0.62 -6.34 16.41
C SER A 144 1.37 -5.06 16.81
N ALA A 145 0.96 -3.91 16.28
CA ALA A 145 1.56 -2.63 16.63
C ALA A 145 1.33 -2.29 18.11
N ALA A 146 0.12 -2.46 18.65
CA ALA A 146 -0.14 -2.24 20.07
C ALA A 146 0.69 -3.17 20.98
N LYS A 147 0.86 -4.44 20.58
CA LYS A 147 1.66 -5.42 21.33
C LYS A 147 3.16 -5.13 21.32
N TYR A 148 3.75 -4.91 20.14
CA TYR A 148 5.21 -4.78 19.99
C TYR A 148 5.70 -3.34 20.11
N GLN A 149 4.88 -2.36 19.72
CA GLN A 149 5.19 -0.93 19.70
C GLN A 149 4.03 -0.11 20.32
N PRO A 150 3.81 -0.17 21.64
CA PRO A 150 2.67 0.46 22.29
C PRO A 150 2.57 1.97 22.01
N ALA A 151 3.70 2.68 21.84
CA ALA A 151 3.70 4.09 21.45
C ALA A 151 3.05 4.33 20.08
N LYS A 152 3.29 3.45 19.11
CA LYS A 152 2.63 3.49 17.80
C LYS A 152 1.16 3.14 17.93
N GLY A 153 0.84 2.06 18.65
CA GLY A 153 -0.53 1.62 18.92
C GLY A 153 -1.38 2.74 19.52
N ALA A 154 -0.90 3.34 20.60
CA ALA A 154 -1.57 4.44 21.28
C ALA A 154 -1.68 5.71 20.42
N ALA A 155 -0.66 6.00 19.60
CA ALA A 155 -0.69 7.15 18.69
C ALA A 155 -1.69 7.01 17.54
N MET A 156 -2.01 5.80 17.08
CA MET A 156 -3.01 5.57 16.02
C MET A 156 -4.41 6.05 16.42
N GLU A 157 -4.75 5.96 17.71
CA GLU A 157 -6.04 6.39 18.26
C GLU A 157 -5.91 7.50 19.30
N ALA A 158 -4.74 8.16 19.37
CA ALA A 158 -4.42 9.16 20.39
C ALA A 158 -4.90 8.78 21.81
N VAL A 159 -4.65 7.54 22.23
CA VAL A 159 -5.02 7.05 23.57
C VAL A 159 -4.04 7.63 24.59
N TRP A 160 -4.52 8.50 25.48
CA TRP A 160 -3.66 9.17 26.45
C TRP A 160 -3.45 8.37 27.72
N GLU A 161 -4.54 7.88 28.31
CA GLU A 161 -4.52 7.13 29.57
C GLU A 161 -4.50 5.63 29.33
N THR A 162 -3.73 4.89 30.14
CA THR A 162 -3.78 3.44 30.14
C THR A 162 -5.07 2.95 30.78
N GLY A 163 -5.70 1.96 30.19
CA GLY A 163 -6.94 1.42 30.74
C GLY A 163 -7.47 0.20 30.00
N LYS A 164 -8.40 -0.48 30.68
CA LYS A 164 -9.20 -1.59 30.14
C LYS A 164 -10.54 -1.08 29.66
N GLY A 165 -11.11 -1.73 28.65
CA GLY A 165 -12.43 -1.37 28.13
C GLY A 165 -12.50 0.01 27.48
N GLN A 166 -11.38 0.47 26.89
CA GLN A 166 -11.31 1.77 26.24
C GLN A 166 -12.33 1.85 25.09
N GLY A 167 -13.01 2.99 25.01
CA GLY A 167 -13.98 3.28 23.96
C GLY A 167 -13.32 3.59 22.62
N PHE A 168 -14.10 3.53 21.54
CA PHE A 168 -13.71 4.02 20.22
C PHE A 168 -14.60 5.20 19.85
N SER A 169 -14.00 6.37 19.65
CA SER A 169 -14.71 7.59 19.26
C SER A 169 -14.75 7.71 17.74
N ILE A 170 -15.95 7.84 17.17
CA ILE A 170 -16.12 8.00 15.71
C ILE A 170 -15.53 9.34 15.26
N ILE A 171 -15.83 10.40 16.00
CA ILE A 171 -15.25 11.73 15.78
C ILE A 171 -14.33 12.00 16.97
N GLN A 172 -13.05 12.19 16.67
CA GLN A 172 -12.05 12.49 17.67
C GLN A 172 -11.01 13.46 17.11
N ILE A 173 -10.65 14.47 17.91
CA ILE A 173 -9.65 15.47 17.58
C ILE A 173 -8.61 15.48 18.71
N PRO A 174 -7.36 15.02 18.44
CA PRO A 174 -6.32 15.01 19.46
C PRO A 174 -5.81 16.41 19.80
N ASP A 175 -5.77 16.74 21.09
CA ASP A 175 -5.03 17.87 21.64
C ASP A 175 -3.75 17.37 22.31
N VAL A 176 -2.70 17.27 21.49
CA VAL A 176 -1.38 16.78 21.91
C VAL A 176 -0.73 17.69 22.96
N LYS A 177 -1.07 18.99 22.99
CA LYS A 177 -0.47 19.93 23.96
C LYS A 177 -1.01 19.67 25.36
N ASN A 178 -2.32 19.43 25.45
CA ASN A 178 -3.01 19.18 26.72
C ASN A 178 -3.13 17.69 27.06
N GLU A 179 -2.63 16.79 26.20
CA GLU A 179 -2.69 15.33 26.35
C GLU A 179 -4.12 14.84 26.61
N LYS A 180 -5.07 15.36 25.82
CA LYS A 180 -6.50 15.08 25.86
C LYS A 180 -7.05 15.00 24.45
N ASN A 181 -8.26 14.47 24.33
CA ASN A 181 -9.00 14.44 23.08
C ASN A 181 -10.33 15.19 23.24
N PHE A 182 -10.77 15.83 22.16
CA PHE A 182 -12.19 16.07 21.97
C PHE A 182 -12.79 14.81 21.36
N GLU A 183 -13.83 14.25 21.97
CA GLU A 183 -14.43 12.97 21.61
C GLU A 183 -15.94 13.11 21.47
N LEU A 184 -16.49 12.52 20.40
CA LEU A 184 -17.92 12.52 20.11
C LEU A 184 -18.32 11.17 19.51
N LEU A 185 -19.49 10.66 19.94
CA LEU A 185 -20.02 9.34 19.57
C LEU A 185 -19.05 8.20 19.93
N THR A 186 -18.67 8.11 21.20
CA THR A 186 -17.81 7.05 21.72
C THR A 186 -18.60 5.77 21.93
N ILE A 187 -18.18 4.70 21.26
CA ILE A 187 -18.71 3.35 21.47
C ILE A 187 -17.88 2.67 22.56
N PRO A 188 -18.46 2.32 23.72
CA PRO A 188 -17.71 1.71 24.83
C PRO A 188 -17.02 0.41 24.42
N LYS A 189 -15.86 0.13 25.01
CA LYS A 189 -15.05 -1.11 24.85
C LYS A 189 -14.54 -1.46 23.45
N LEU A 190 -15.02 -0.77 22.42
CA LEU A 190 -14.68 -1.08 21.03
C LEU A 190 -13.21 -0.75 20.71
N GLY A 191 -12.63 0.26 21.36
CA GLY A 191 -11.20 0.59 21.24
C GLY A 191 -10.33 -0.56 21.75
N SER A 192 -10.60 -1.06 22.96
CA SER A 192 -9.93 -2.25 23.50
C SER A 192 -10.01 -3.45 22.56
N PHE A 193 -11.19 -3.72 21.98
CA PHE A 193 -11.36 -4.82 21.03
C PHE A 193 -10.45 -4.67 19.80
N PHE A 194 -10.36 -3.49 19.20
CA PHE A 194 -9.55 -3.26 17.99
C PHE A 194 -8.05 -3.51 18.18
N TYR A 195 -7.50 -3.24 19.37
CA TYR A 195 -6.05 -3.37 19.61
C TYR A 195 -5.64 -4.60 20.40
N THR A 196 -6.59 -5.30 21.03
CA THR A 196 -6.27 -6.45 21.89
C THR A 196 -7.05 -7.72 21.57
N ASN A 197 -8.02 -7.68 20.64
CA ASN A 197 -9.01 -8.74 20.41
C ASN A 197 -9.90 -9.05 21.63
N SER A 198 -9.91 -8.19 22.64
CA SER A 198 -10.75 -8.34 23.83
C SER A 198 -11.43 -7.02 24.18
N PHE A 199 -12.73 -7.06 24.48
CA PHE A 199 -13.46 -5.87 24.93
C PHE A 199 -12.96 -5.33 26.28
N ASP A 200 -12.29 -6.16 27.08
CA ASP A 200 -11.71 -5.76 28.38
C ASP A 200 -10.18 -5.77 28.36
N GLY A 201 -9.57 -5.84 27.17
CA GLY A 201 -8.13 -5.78 27.03
C GLY A 201 -7.56 -4.41 27.41
N GLU A 202 -6.39 -4.41 28.01
CA GLU A 202 -5.68 -3.21 28.44
C GLU A 202 -4.89 -2.61 27.28
N ILE A 203 -5.08 -1.31 27.04
CA ILE A 203 -4.28 -0.53 26.09
C ILE A 203 -3.36 0.38 26.89
N VAL A 204 -2.06 0.32 26.59
CA VAL A 204 -1.06 1.26 27.11
C VAL A 204 -1.30 2.63 26.50
N GLY A 205 -1.54 3.63 27.33
CA GLY A 205 -1.71 5.02 26.92
C GLY A 205 -0.39 5.75 26.71
N LEU A 206 -0.45 6.86 25.98
CA LEU A 206 0.71 7.71 25.69
C LEU A 206 1.33 8.30 26.94
N LYS A 207 0.56 8.57 28.01
CA LYS A 207 1.08 9.18 29.24
C LYS A 207 2.08 8.28 29.98
N ASP A 208 1.90 6.97 29.91
CA ASP A 208 2.82 5.98 30.49
C ASP A 208 4.12 5.82 29.69
N ILE A 209 4.17 6.40 28.49
CA ILE A 209 5.34 6.37 27.61
C ILE A 209 6.11 7.68 27.78
N PRO A 210 7.44 7.64 27.98
CA PRO A 210 8.24 8.86 28.05
C PRO A 210 8.05 9.73 26.81
N LYS A 211 7.87 11.06 26.98
CA LYS A 211 7.64 12.01 25.86
C LYS A 211 8.68 11.88 24.74
N LYS A 212 9.95 11.64 25.11
CA LYS A 212 11.06 11.46 24.16
C LYS A 212 10.95 10.20 23.29
N ASP A 213 10.09 9.25 23.64
CA ASP A 213 9.88 7.97 22.95
C ASP A 213 8.54 7.92 22.22
N ARG A 214 7.74 9.00 22.26
CA ARG A 214 6.47 9.10 21.56
C ARG A 214 6.71 9.55 20.11
N PRO A 215 6.03 8.96 19.11
CA PRO A 215 6.03 9.48 17.76
C PRO A 215 5.21 10.78 17.67
N ASN A 216 5.21 11.42 16.50
CA ASN A 216 4.30 12.53 16.23
C ASN A 216 2.84 12.02 16.18
N VAL A 217 2.11 12.19 17.28
CA VAL A 217 0.75 11.66 17.48
C VAL A 217 -0.22 12.16 16.41
N ASN A 218 -0.22 13.46 16.10
CA ASN A 218 -1.13 14.03 15.11
C ASN A 218 -0.92 13.40 13.73
N LEU A 219 0.34 13.31 13.28
CA LEU A 219 0.65 12.77 11.97
C LEU A 219 0.25 11.29 11.87
N VAL A 220 0.52 10.50 12.92
CA VAL A 220 0.12 9.08 12.97
C VAL A 220 -1.40 8.94 13.00
N TYR A 221 -2.09 9.67 13.87
CA TYR A 221 -3.56 9.61 14.03
C TYR A 221 -4.30 9.97 12.74
N TYR A 222 -4.01 11.12 12.14
CA TYR A 222 -4.73 11.56 10.94
C TYR A 222 -4.42 10.68 9.73
N SER A 223 -3.17 10.21 9.59
CA SER A 223 -2.84 9.25 8.53
C SER A 223 -3.53 7.90 8.75
N PHE A 224 -3.65 7.43 10.00
CA PHE A 224 -4.37 6.21 10.31
C PHE A 224 -5.86 6.33 9.97
N ARG A 225 -6.53 7.40 10.44
CA ARG A 225 -7.94 7.66 10.13
C ARG A 225 -8.21 7.79 8.64
N LEU A 226 -7.34 8.49 7.90
CA LEU A 226 -7.44 8.63 6.44
C LEU A 226 -7.28 7.28 5.74
N MET A 227 -6.28 6.49 6.12
CA MET A 227 -6.03 5.16 5.55
C MET A 227 -7.23 4.23 5.77
N VAL A 228 -7.76 4.16 6.99
CA VAL A 228 -8.91 3.31 7.33
C VAL A 228 -10.16 3.79 6.58
N ALA A 229 -10.44 5.10 6.54
CA ALA A 229 -11.57 5.65 5.82
C ALA A 229 -11.52 5.31 4.32
N LEU A 230 -10.35 5.44 3.70
CA LEU A 230 -10.15 5.07 2.29
C LEU A 230 -10.27 3.56 2.07
N GLY A 231 -9.74 2.73 2.98
CA GLY A 231 -9.90 1.27 2.94
C GLY A 231 -11.37 0.85 2.94
N MET A 232 -12.17 1.43 3.84
CA MET A 232 -13.62 1.19 3.91
C MET A 232 -14.34 1.70 2.66
N PHE A 233 -13.91 2.85 2.12
CA PHE A 233 -14.43 3.36 0.85
C PHE A 233 -14.14 2.40 -0.32
N PHE A 234 -12.93 1.84 -0.43
CA PHE A 234 -12.60 0.89 -1.50
C PHE A 234 -13.40 -0.40 -1.38
N MET A 235 -13.59 -0.89 -0.15
CA MET A 235 -14.44 -2.06 0.11
C MET A 235 -15.88 -1.77 -0.33
N ALA A 236 -16.47 -0.66 0.12
CA ALA A 236 -17.84 -0.28 -0.27
C ALA A 236 -17.99 -0.13 -1.79
N LEU A 237 -17.03 0.53 -2.46
CA LEU A 237 -17.10 0.77 -3.90
C LEU A 237 -16.99 -0.54 -4.70
N THR A 238 -16.09 -1.44 -4.32
CA THR A 238 -15.91 -2.73 -5.01
C THR A 238 -17.08 -3.68 -4.77
N TRP A 239 -17.64 -3.74 -3.56
CA TRP A 239 -18.85 -4.51 -3.28
C TRP A 239 -20.08 -3.98 -4.03
N PHE A 240 -20.25 -2.65 -4.08
CA PHE A 240 -21.32 -2.04 -4.86
C PHE A 240 -21.12 -2.28 -6.38
N GLY A 241 -19.89 -2.19 -6.86
CA GLY A 241 -19.54 -2.56 -8.24
C GLY A 241 -19.86 -4.01 -8.58
N PHE A 242 -19.55 -4.94 -7.68
CA PHE A 242 -19.88 -6.35 -7.81
C PHE A 242 -21.39 -6.58 -7.88
N TYR A 243 -22.15 -5.91 -7.02
CA TYR A 243 -23.62 -5.92 -7.06
C TYR A 243 -24.16 -5.42 -8.42
N LEU A 244 -23.68 -4.28 -8.91
CA LEU A 244 -24.09 -3.72 -10.20
C LEU A 244 -23.73 -4.65 -11.37
N ASN A 245 -22.55 -5.28 -11.32
CA ASN A 245 -22.11 -6.26 -12.30
C ASN A 245 -23.04 -7.48 -12.33
N ARG A 246 -23.42 -8.02 -11.17
CA ARG A 246 -24.35 -9.15 -11.06
C ARG A 246 -25.76 -8.82 -11.56
N LYS A 247 -26.20 -7.57 -11.42
CA LYS A 247 -27.48 -7.08 -11.95
C LYS A 247 -27.43 -6.67 -13.43
N GLY A 248 -26.28 -6.77 -14.09
CA GLY A 248 -26.11 -6.33 -15.47
C GLY A 248 -26.24 -4.80 -15.66
N LYS A 249 -26.18 -4.01 -14.57
CA LYS A 249 -26.41 -2.56 -14.57
C LYS A 249 -25.13 -1.72 -14.55
N LEU A 250 -23.96 -2.36 -14.46
CA LEU A 250 -22.66 -1.71 -14.32
C LEU A 250 -22.40 -0.64 -15.40
N GLU A 251 -22.62 -1.01 -16.67
CA GLU A 251 -22.36 -0.17 -17.84
C GLU A 251 -23.25 1.08 -17.87
N ASN A 252 -24.51 0.94 -17.45
CA ASN A 252 -25.47 2.04 -17.45
C ASN A 252 -25.35 2.95 -16.21
N SER A 253 -24.55 2.56 -15.22
CA SER A 253 -24.42 3.28 -13.95
C SER A 253 -23.38 4.40 -14.03
N LYS A 254 -23.71 5.47 -14.77
CA LYS A 254 -22.81 6.62 -15.01
C LYS A 254 -22.21 7.22 -13.72
N ARG A 255 -23.00 7.31 -12.64
CA ARG A 255 -22.53 7.83 -11.35
C ARG A 255 -21.42 6.96 -10.76
N TYR A 256 -21.63 5.65 -10.74
CA TYR A 256 -20.65 4.69 -10.25
C TYR A 256 -19.35 4.76 -11.07
N LEU A 257 -19.46 4.70 -12.41
CA LEU A 257 -18.28 4.80 -13.27
C LEU A 257 -17.50 6.10 -13.07
N LYS A 258 -18.18 7.24 -12.89
CA LYS A 258 -17.51 8.52 -12.57
C LYS A 258 -16.77 8.47 -11.23
N ILE A 259 -17.40 7.93 -10.18
CA ILE A 259 -16.76 7.80 -8.87
C ILE A 259 -15.51 6.92 -8.98
N THR A 260 -15.63 5.75 -9.64
CA THR A 260 -14.49 4.85 -9.84
C THR A 260 -13.36 5.51 -10.64
N MET A 261 -13.69 6.24 -11.70
CA MET A 261 -12.70 6.98 -12.51
C MET A 261 -11.93 8.01 -11.67
N TRP A 262 -12.63 8.83 -10.87
CA TRP A 262 -12.00 9.84 -10.01
C TRP A 262 -11.26 9.23 -8.81
N SER A 263 -11.54 7.97 -8.47
CA SER A 263 -10.89 7.27 -7.37
C SER A 263 -9.45 6.83 -7.69
N VAL A 264 -8.94 7.01 -8.91
CA VAL A 264 -7.62 6.51 -9.34
C VAL A 264 -6.47 6.93 -8.41
N LEU A 265 -6.51 8.14 -7.85
CA LEU A 265 -5.47 8.65 -6.96
C LEU A 265 -5.64 8.23 -5.50
N LEU A 266 -6.84 7.83 -5.10
CA LEU A 266 -7.16 7.56 -3.69
C LEU A 266 -6.35 6.37 -3.13
N PRO A 267 -6.15 5.24 -3.83
CA PRO A 267 -5.30 4.15 -3.34
C PRO A 267 -3.85 4.58 -3.11
N TYR A 268 -3.31 5.50 -3.94
CA TYR A 268 -1.98 6.05 -3.73
C TYR A 268 -1.92 6.93 -2.48
N ILE A 269 -2.98 7.66 -2.16
CA ILE A 269 -3.06 8.42 -0.91
C ILE A 269 -3.12 7.46 0.29
N ALA A 270 -3.96 6.42 0.22
CA ALA A 270 -4.12 5.44 1.28
C ALA A 270 -2.81 4.69 1.58
N ILE A 271 -2.07 4.27 0.55
CA ILE A 271 -0.80 3.54 0.75
C ILE A 271 0.26 4.45 1.39
N ASN A 272 0.34 5.73 0.98
CA ASN A 272 1.25 6.69 1.61
C ASN A 272 0.86 6.97 3.07
N ALA A 273 -0.45 7.11 3.35
CA ALA A 273 -0.94 7.27 4.72
C ALA A 273 -0.58 6.06 5.60
N GLY A 274 -0.71 4.83 5.08
CA GLY A 274 -0.29 3.62 5.78
C GLY A 274 1.22 3.56 6.06
N TRP A 275 2.05 3.96 5.08
CA TRP A 275 3.50 4.08 5.28
C TRP A 275 3.88 5.14 6.30
N ILE A 276 3.17 6.27 6.34
CA ILE A 276 3.34 7.30 7.38
C ILE A 276 3.05 6.69 8.76
N VAL A 277 1.92 5.98 8.93
CA VAL A 277 1.60 5.30 10.20
C VAL A 277 2.70 4.33 10.62
N ALA A 278 3.18 3.50 9.69
CA ALA A 278 4.19 2.49 9.97
C ALA A 278 5.56 3.10 10.34
N GLU A 279 6.03 4.10 9.59
CA GLU A 279 7.38 4.65 9.71
C GLU A 279 7.46 5.83 10.69
N VAL A 280 6.53 6.78 10.61
CA VAL A 280 6.46 7.89 11.58
C VAL A 280 6.05 7.35 12.95
N GLY A 281 5.18 6.35 13.00
CA GLY A 281 4.83 5.69 14.26
C GLY A 281 6.00 4.95 14.92
N ARG A 282 7.07 4.64 14.18
CA ARG A 282 8.31 4.06 14.74
C ARG A 282 9.22 5.13 15.35
N GLN A 283 9.06 6.40 14.97
CA GLN A 283 9.86 7.49 15.52
C GLN A 283 9.73 7.52 17.05
N PRO A 284 10.82 7.77 17.78
CA PRO A 284 12.13 8.29 17.33
C PRO A 284 13.16 7.21 16.93
N TRP A 285 12.74 5.99 16.65
CA TRP A 285 13.66 4.87 16.39
C TRP A 285 13.87 4.62 14.90
N THR A 286 15.13 4.50 14.49
CA THR A 286 15.49 3.93 13.18
C THR A 286 15.31 2.42 13.20
N VAL A 287 15.87 1.79 14.23
CA VAL A 287 15.64 0.38 14.56
C VAL A 287 15.06 0.35 15.96
N TYR A 288 13.84 -0.15 16.09
CA TYR A 288 13.05 -0.02 17.31
C TYR A 288 13.81 -0.53 18.53
N LYS A 289 13.93 0.33 19.56
CA LYS A 289 14.70 0.11 20.80
C LYS A 289 16.20 -0.19 20.65
N LEU A 290 16.77 -0.13 19.45
CA LEU A 290 18.20 -0.38 19.23
C LEU A 290 18.99 0.84 18.76
N MET A 291 18.38 1.69 17.94
CA MET A 291 19.07 2.85 17.38
C MET A 291 18.08 3.98 17.15
N ARG A 292 18.38 5.16 17.71
CA ARG A 292 17.56 6.37 17.49
C ARG A 292 17.87 6.99 16.15
N THR A 293 16.92 7.75 15.61
CA THR A 293 17.12 8.50 14.36
C THR A 293 18.24 9.51 14.46
N ALA A 294 18.37 10.19 15.60
CA ALA A 294 19.47 11.11 15.86
C ALA A 294 20.87 10.45 15.76
N GLU A 295 20.96 9.15 16.05
CA GLU A 295 22.23 8.38 15.99
C GLU A 295 22.50 7.81 14.58
N SER A 296 21.52 7.87 13.69
CA SER A 296 21.59 7.26 12.35
C SER A 296 21.98 8.24 11.23
N VAL A 297 22.22 9.51 11.57
CA VAL A 297 22.53 10.56 10.60
C VAL A 297 24.01 10.51 10.23
N SER A 298 24.31 10.54 8.93
CA SER A 298 25.71 10.62 8.46
C SER A 298 26.32 12.00 8.75
N PRO A 299 27.63 12.09 9.03
CA PRO A 299 28.32 13.35 9.30
C PRO A 299 28.60 14.12 8.01
N ILE A 300 27.54 14.61 7.36
CA ILE A 300 27.60 15.41 6.12
C ILE A 300 27.08 16.83 6.36
N SER A 301 27.54 17.78 5.56
CA SER A 301 27.17 19.19 5.75
C SER A 301 25.71 19.46 5.35
N VAL A 302 25.05 20.39 6.06
CA VAL A 302 23.66 20.79 5.77
C VAL A 302 23.46 21.24 4.31
N PRO A 303 24.37 22.01 3.68
CA PRO A 303 24.24 22.36 2.26
C PRO A 303 24.25 21.15 1.32
N GLN A 304 25.06 20.11 1.59
CA GLN A 304 25.07 18.88 0.78
C GLN A 304 23.74 18.11 0.89
N ILE A 305 23.13 18.11 2.08
CA ILE A 305 21.80 17.53 2.29
C ILE A 305 20.78 18.27 1.44
N TRP A 306 20.74 19.60 1.50
CA TRP A 306 19.80 20.40 0.71
C TRP A 306 20.03 20.26 -0.79
N PHE A 307 21.28 20.30 -1.24
CA PHE A 307 21.62 20.14 -2.65
C PHE A 307 21.14 18.79 -3.19
N SER A 308 21.44 17.69 -2.49
CA SER A 308 21.01 16.35 -2.90
C SER A 308 19.49 16.17 -2.82
N LEU A 309 18.84 16.68 -1.77
CA LEU A 309 17.38 16.62 -1.62
C LEU A 309 16.66 17.39 -2.73
N ILE A 310 17.06 18.64 -3.00
CA ILE A 310 16.49 19.46 -4.07
C ILE A 310 16.71 18.78 -5.43
N SER A 311 17.92 18.25 -5.67
CA SER A 311 18.23 17.53 -6.91
C SER A 311 17.33 16.31 -7.10
N LEU A 312 17.11 15.52 -6.05
CA LEU A 312 16.20 14.37 -6.09
C LEU A 312 14.74 14.78 -6.28
N ILE A 313 14.28 15.83 -5.60
CA ILE A 313 12.91 16.35 -5.75
C ILE A 313 12.69 16.81 -7.20
N LEU A 314 13.60 17.61 -7.76
CA LEU A 314 13.50 18.08 -9.14
C LEU A 314 13.50 16.91 -10.12
N PHE A 315 14.46 15.99 -9.98
CA PHE A 315 14.57 14.83 -10.85
C PHE A 315 13.30 13.95 -10.81
N TYR A 316 12.82 13.59 -9.62
CA TYR A 316 11.62 12.75 -9.51
C TYR A 316 10.34 13.50 -9.92
N THR A 317 10.26 14.81 -9.74
CA THR A 317 9.14 15.61 -10.23
C THR A 317 9.09 15.59 -11.75
N LEU A 318 10.24 15.77 -12.43
CA LEU A 318 10.31 15.70 -13.89
C LEU A 318 9.90 14.32 -14.42
N LEU A 319 10.38 13.25 -13.77
CA LEU A 319 9.98 11.88 -14.13
C LEU A 319 8.49 11.65 -13.90
N LEU A 320 7.92 12.14 -12.80
CA LEU A 320 6.50 12.01 -12.51
C LEU A 320 5.65 12.75 -13.55
N ILE A 321 6.05 13.97 -13.96
CA ILE A 321 5.36 14.72 -15.00
C ILE A 321 5.39 13.95 -16.32
N ALA A 322 6.55 13.42 -16.71
CA ALA A 322 6.70 12.63 -17.93
C ALA A 322 5.85 11.35 -17.89
N ASP A 323 5.88 10.63 -16.77
CA ASP A 323 5.13 9.38 -16.58
C ASP A 323 3.62 9.63 -16.63
N VAL A 324 3.11 10.62 -15.87
CA VAL A 324 1.69 11.00 -15.89
C VAL A 324 1.27 11.46 -17.29
N TYR A 325 2.10 12.23 -17.99
CA TYR A 325 1.83 12.63 -19.37
C TYR A 325 1.70 11.43 -20.31
N LEU A 326 2.67 10.50 -20.27
CA LEU A 326 2.66 9.31 -21.12
C LEU A 326 1.48 8.39 -20.76
N MET A 327 1.24 8.14 -19.47
CA MET A 327 0.09 7.37 -19.01
C MET A 327 -1.23 7.96 -19.52
N LEU A 328 -1.44 9.28 -19.37
CA LEU A 328 -2.65 9.94 -19.87
C LEU A 328 -2.75 9.87 -21.41
N LYS A 329 -1.62 10.05 -22.11
CA LYS A 329 -1.56 9.99 -23.58
C LYS A 329 -1.97 8.61 -24.08
N PHE A 330 -1.42 7.54 -23.53
CA PHE A 330 -1.72 6.18 -23.96
C PHE A 330 -3.05 5.66 -23.44
N ALA A 331 -3.42 6.01 -22.19
CA ALA A 331 -4.73 5.66 -21.66
C ALA A 331 -5.85 6.27 -22.51
N LYS A 332 -5.75 7.54 -22.93
CA LYS A 332 -6.80 8.17 -23.75
C LYS A 332 -6.93 7.58 -25.16
N LYS A 333 -5.83 7.10 -25.75
CA LYS A 333 -5.81 6.54 -27.12
C LYS A 333 -6.57 5.21 -27.23
N GLY A 334 -6.55 4.38 -26.19
CA GLY A 334 -7.16 3.06 -26.22
C GLY A 334 -6.36 2.02 -27.03
N PRO A 335 -6.82 0.75 -27.06
CA PRO A 335 -6.08 -0.38 -27.64
C PRO A 335 -5.91 -0.29 -29.17
N SER A 336 -6.92 0.23 -29.86
CA SER A 336 -7.00 0.30 -31.32
C SER A 336 -5.97 1.25 -31.94
N ALA A 337 -5.36 2.14 -31.15
CA ALA A 337 -4.24 2.98 -31.59
C ALA A 337 -2.87 2.28 -31.52
N LEU A 338 -2.81 1.05 -30.98
CA LEU A 338 -1.59 0.24 -30.83
C LEU A 338 -1.55 -0.93 -31.82
N GLU A 339 -2.66 -1.21 -32.50
CA GLU A 339 -2.67 -2.05 -33.70
C GLU A 339 -2.32 -1.13 -34.87
N GLU A 340 -1.08 -1.20 -35.36
CA GLU A 340 -0.79 -0.67 -36.69
C GLU A 340 -1.76 -1.33 -37.69
N PRO A 341 -2.24 -0.61 -38.71
CA PRO A 341 -2.99 -1.26 -39.77
C PRO A 341 -2.05 -2.30 -40.37
N ALA A 342 -2.42 -3.58 -40.27
CA ALA A 342 -1.86 -4.57 -41.17
C ALA A 342 -2.04 -3.98 -42.57
N THR A 343 -0.93 -3.62 -43.21
CA THR A 343 -0.92 -2.97 -44.51
C THR A 343 -1.75 -3.82 -45.48
N GLU A 344 -2.96 -3.35 -45.79
CA GLU A 344 -3.66 -3.70 -47.01
C GLU A 344 -2.85 -3.13 -48.18
N GLY A 345 -2.21 -4.03 -48.91
CA GLY A 345 -1.47 -3.78 -50.14
C GLY A 345 -0.79 -5.09 -50.51
N GLY A 346 -1.47 -6.00 -51.23
CA GLY A 346 -1.54 -5.99 -52.70
C GLY A 346 -0.33 -6.77 -53.21
N THR A 347 -0.40 -7.81 -54.04
CA THR A 347 -1.34 -8.14 -55.12
C THR A 347 -1.15 -9.61 -55.51
N ALA A 348 -2.19 -10.18 -56.11
CA ALA A 348 -2.15 -11.45 -56.83
C ALA A 348 -1.06 -11.49 -57.92
N HIS A 349 -0.44 -12.66 -58.10
CA HIS A 349 -0.07 -13.29 -59.38
C HIS A 349 0.12 -14.79 -59.10
N VAL A 350 -0.83 -15.65 -59.45
CA VAL A 350 -1.04 -16.34 -60.75
C VAL A 350 -0.18 -17.60 -60.88
N SER A 351 -0.92 -18.71 -61.11
CA SER A 351 -0.56 -20.09 -61.51
C SER A 351 0.34 -20.92 -60.60
#